data_AF-A0A1I3NZ42-F1
#
_entry.id   AF-A0A1I3NZ42-F1
#
_cell.length_a   1.000
_cell.length_b   1.000
_cell.length_c   1.000
_cell.angle_alpha   90.00
_cell.angle_beta   90.00
_cell.angle_gamma   90.00
#
_symmetry.space_group_name_H-M   'P 1'
#
loop_
_entity.id
_entity.type
_entity.pdbx_description
1 polymer ?
#
loop_
_entity_poly.entity_id
_entity_poly.type
_entity_poly.pdbx_seq_one_letter_code
_entity_poly.pdbx_strand_id
1 'polypeptide(L)'
;MWLETMSDEQHGQRPRLAERPADPFKALGNETRLEILRVLYDRGQANGEPTTTVTPYSELRGAVGIEDKGNFNYHLRQLDDRFLERDDDGYRLTFAGFEIVKVIDLDAWRSHEPCGPTTIADDADESAPLTAVYEDSVVQIRRGDETLYAHAVRPAGAADRGLELPRLLEVAATLWRHTVEQFLAGICPYCQATVERSVTVNDEGDGDTSWTYTFDASCVECGPLGGSHVGVVPITHPGVISFCWARGVDVTERPAWELPFVDDTAVTAVAEDPVELRVDVELEGDRLAMFVDENATILDLQQEIGE
;
A
#
# COMPACT_ATOMS: atom_id res chain seq x y z
N MET A 1 -30.10 26.39 4.90
CA MET A 1 -31.11 26.87 3.94
C MET A 1 -30.32 27.20 2.67
N TRP A 2 -30.12 26.28 1.74
CA TRP A 2 -31.10 25.38 1.13
C TRP A 2 -30.59 23.95 1.01
N LEU A 3 -31.41 23.02 1.48
CA LEU A 3 -31.52 21.65 0.97
C LEU A 3 -32.47 21.73 -0.22
N GLU A 4 -32.07 21.22 -1.37
CA GLU A 4 -33.00 20.66 -2.35
C GLU A 4 -32.46 19.32 -2.81
N THR A 5 -33.19 18.29 -2.37
CA THR A 5 -33.21 16.92 -2.87
C THR A 5 -33.28 16.89 -4.40
N MET A 6 -32.32 16.21 -5.02
CA MET A 6 -32.55 15.52 -6.28
C MET A 6 -32.26 14.04 -6.06
N SER A 7 -33.34 13.28 -5.86
CA SER A 7 -33.34 11.88 -6.26
C SER A 7 -33.30 11.85 -7.78
N ASP A 8 -32.28 11.22 -8.33
CA ASP A 8 -32.39 10.55 -9.61
C ASP A 8 -31.37 9.41 -9.61
N GLU A 9 -31.90 8.20 -9.54
CA GLU A 9 -31.19 6.96 -9.83
C GLU A 9 -30.68 7.03 -11.27
N GLN A 10 -29.47 7.55 -11.45
CA GLN A 10 -28.70 7.31 -12.66
C GLN A 10 -27.54 6.41 -12.25
N HIS A 11 -27.70 5.11 -12.51
CA HIS A 11 -26.58 4.19 -12.67
C HIS A 11 -25.68 4.75 -13.78
N GLY A 12 -24.79 5.65 -13.38
CA GLY A 12 -23.86 6.33 -14.27
C GLY A 12 -22.89 5.29 -14.83
N GLN A 13 -23.06 4.96 -16.10
CA GLN A 13 -22.00 4.33 -16.88
C GLN A 13 -20.74 5.16 -16.69
N ARG A 14 -19.74 4.58 -16.00
CA ARG A 14 -18.43 5.18 -15.85
C ARG A 14 -17.92 5.63 -17.21
N PRO A 15 -17.39 6.86 -17.35
CA PRO A 15 -16.74 7.27 -18.58
C PRO A 15 -15.63 6.25 -18.87
N ARG A 16 -15.70 5.58 -20.03
CA ARG A 16 -14.64 4.66 -20.45
C ARG A 16 -13.35 5.46 -20.46
N LEU A 17 -12.40 5.08 -19.60
CA LEU A 17 -10.99 5.41 -19.79
C LEU A 17 -10.65 5.15 -21.27
N ALA A 18 -9.88 6.04 -21.88
CA ALA A 18 -9.41 5.89 -23.26
C ALA A 18 -8.98 4.43 -23.52
N GLU A 19 -9.31 3.88 -24.69
CA GLU A 19 -9.05 2.47 -25.02
C GLU A 19 -7.63 2.08 -24.59
N ARG A 20 -7.53 0.98 -23.84
CA ARG A 20 -6.26 0.46 -23.34
C ARG A 20 -5.31 0.28 -24.53
N PRO A 21 -4.07 0.82 -24.49
CA PRO A 21 -3.17 0.73 -25.63
C PRO A 21 -2.97 -0.71 -26.06
N ALA A 22 -2.99 -0.98 -27.37
CA ALA A 22 -2.80 -2.32 -27.93
C ALA A 22 -1.42 -2.92 -27.56
N ASP A 23 -0.41 -2.08 -27.38
CA ASP A 23 0.89 -2.45 -26.82
C ASP A 23 1.38 -1.33 -25.89
N PRO A 24 1.16 -1.46 -24.56
CA PRO A 24 1.55 -0.43 -23.60
C PRO A 24 3.07 -0.34 -23.41
N PHE A 25 3.83 -1.36 -23.83
CA PHE A 25 5.28 -1.45 -23.65
C PHE A 25 6.07 -1.10 -24.91
N LYS A 26 5.42 -0.93 -26.06
CA LYS A 26 6.06 -0.62 -27.34
C LYS A 26 7.08 0.53 -27.26
N ALA A 27 6.76 1.58 -26.51
CA ALA A 27 7.63 2.74 -26.32
C ALA A 27 8.82 2.45 -25.38
N LEU A 28 8.68 1.53 -24.43
CA LEU A 28 9.67 1.25 -23.39
C LEU A 28 10.55 0.04 -23.72
N GLY A 29 10.13 -0.85 -24.63
CA GLY A 29 10.84 -2.07 -25.02
C GLY A 29 12.09 -1.87 -25.89
N ASN A 30 12.85 -0.79 -25.68
CA ASN A 30 14.09 -0.52 -26.40
C ASN A 30 15.11 0.18 -25.50
N GLU A 31 16.34 -0.34 -25.47
CA GLU A 31 17.44 0.12 -24.62
C GLU A 31 17.72 1.62 -24.75
N THR A 32 17.73 2.16 -25.97
CA THR A 32 18.00 3.58 -26.21
C THR A 32 16.92 4.46 -25.59
N ARG A 33 15.65 4.05 -25.66
CA ARG A 33 14.55 4.81 -25.07
C ARG A 33 14.61 4.79 -23.55
N LEU A 34 14.98 3.67 -22.95
CA LEU A 34 15.23 3.61 -21.51
C LEU A 34 16.43 4.49 -21.11
N GLU A 35 17.50 4.48 -21.90
CA GLU A 35 18.67 5.32 -21.66
C GLU A 35 18.36 6.82 -21.77
N ILE A 36 17.50 7.22 -22.71
CA ILE A 36 17.00 8.60 -22.78
C ILE A 36 16.30 9.00 -21.48
N LEU A 37 15.40 8.15 -20.96
CA LEU A 37 14.67 8.43 -19.72
C LEU A 37 15.62 8.50 -18.51
N ARG A 38 16.61 7.59 -18.44
CA ARG A 38 17.67 7.58 -17.40
C ARG A 38 18.48 8.86 -17.36
N VAL A 39 19.00 9.29 -18.50
CA VAL A 39 19.83 10.51 -18.58
C VAL A 39 19.04 11.72 -18.10
N LEU A 40 17.76 11.83 -18.46
CA LEU A 40 16.91 12.92 -18.00
C LEU A 40 16.62 12.82 -16.50
N TYR A 41 16.38 11.61 -15.99
CA TYR A 41 16.17 11.34 -14.57
C TYR A 41 17.40 11.74 -13.75
N ASP A 42 18.58 11.26 -14.13
CA ASP A 42 19.84 11.52 -13.40
C ASP A 42 20.18 13.01 -13.36
N ARG A 43 19.92 13.73 -14.47
CA ARG A 43 20.09 15.19 -14.53
C ARG A 43 19.10 15.90 -13.62
N GLY A 44 17.84 15.49 -13.63
CA GLY A 44 16.82 16.03 -12.73
C GLY A 44 17.20 15.83 -11.26
N GLN A 45 17.67 14.64 -10.90
CA GLN A 45 18.16 14.33 -9.56
C GLN A 45 19.37 15.18 -9.17
N ALA A 46 20.36 15.31 -10.07
CA ALA A 46 21.57 16.11 -9.82
C ALA A 46 21.27 17.60 -9.59
N ASN A 47 20.22 18.12 -10.23
CA ASN A 47 19.79 19.52 -10.09
C ASN A 47 18.79 19.76 -8.94
N GLY A 48 18.32 18.70 -8.27
CA GLY A 48 17.24 18.79 -7.29
C GLY A 48 15.88 19.13 -7.91
N GLU A 49 15.72 18.93 -9.22
CA GLU A 49 14.57 19.29 -10.04
C GLU A 49 14.15 18.09 -10.91
N PRO A 50 13.48 17.07 -10.32
CA PRO A 50 13.36 15.76 -10.95
C PRO A 50 12.51 15.71 -12.22
N THR A 51 11.59 16.67 -12.41
CA THR A 51 10.69 16.73 -13.56
C THR A 51 10.78 18.05 -14.34
N THR A 52 11.42 19.08 -13.79
CA THR A 52 11.50 20.42 -14.38
C THR A 52 12.84 20.70 -15.07
N THR A 53 13.87 19.90 -14.81
CA THR A 53 15.17 20.04 -15.49
C THR A 53 15.01 19.81 -17.00
N VAL A 54 15.20 20.88 -17.77
CA VAL A 54 15.25 20.82 -19.23
C VAL A 54 16.67 20.47 -19.68
N THR A 55 16.78 19.45 -20.53
CA THR A 55 18.06 19.03 -21.12
C THR A 55 18.10 19.37 -22.61
N PRO A 56 19.05 20.22 -23.06
CA PRO A 56 19.20 20.57 -24.46
C PRO A 56 19.45 19.34 -25.36
N TYR A 57 18.94 19.38 -26.59
CA TYR A 57 19.03 18.27 -27.55
C TYR A 57 20.45 17.71 -27.71
N SER A 58 21.45 18.59 -27.91
CA SER A 58 22.83 18.19 -28.13
C SER A 58 23.44 17.51 -26.90
N GLU A 59 23.04 17.94 -25.72
CA GLU A 59 23.50 17.37 -24.45
C GLU A 59 22.86 16.01 -24.18
N LEU A 60 21.55 15.88 -24.38
CA LEU A 60 20.84 14.62 -24.25
C LEU A 60 21.40 13.58 -25.23
N ARG A 61 21.52 13.94 -26.51
CA ARG A 61 22.09 13.06 -27.54
C ARG A 61 23.53 12.66 -27.22
N GLY A 62 24.33 13.60 -26.73
CA GLY A 62 25.71 13.37 -26.34
C GLY A 62 25.83 12.41 -25.17
N ALA A 63 24.99 12.57 -24.15
CA ALA A 63 24.96 11.71 -22.96
C ALA A 63 24.48 10.29 -23.28
N VAL A 64 23.48 10.14 -24.15
CA VAL A 64 22.98 8.82 -24.61
C VAL A 64 23.98 8.13 -25.57
N GLY A 65 24.92 8.89 -26.16
CA GLY A 65 25.97 8.33 -27.01
C GLY A 65 25.54 7.99 -28.45
N ILE A 66 24.48 8.61 -28.97
CA ILE A 66 23.99 8.33 -30.33
C ILE A 66 24.49 9.35 -31.35
N GLU A 67 25.28 8.89 -32.31
CA GLU A 67 25.81 9.74 -33.38
C GLU A 67 24.77 10.04 -34.47
N ASP A 68 23.90 9.09 -34.82
CA ASP A 68 22.93 9.32 -35.89
C ASP A 68 21.74 10.16 -35.39
N LYS A 69 21.62 11.39 -35.92
CA LYS A 69 20.54 12.33 -35.54
C LYS A 69 19.15 11.78 -35.92
N GLY A 70 19.05 11.06 -37.04
CA GLY A 70 17.77 10.52 -37.52
C GLY A 70 17.22 9.45 -36.57
N ASN A 71 18.11 8.55 -36.15
CA ASN A 71 17.86 7.49 -35.18
C ASN A 71 17.48 8.06 -33.82
N PHE A 72 18.26 9.02 -33.31
CA PHE A 72 17.94 9.67 -32.04
C PHE A 72 16.56 10.36 -32.08
N ASN A 73 16.27 11.11 -33.15
CA ASN A 73 14.95 11.73 -33.35
C ASN A 73 13.82 10.70 -33.48
N TYR A 74 14.11 9.51 -34.03
CA TYR A 74 13.13 8.42 -34.05
C TYR A 74 12.79 7.96 -32.63
N HIS A 75 13.79 7.71 -31.78
CA HIS A 75 13.55 7.29 -30.40
C HIS A 75 12.79 8.35 -29.58
N LEU A 76 13.14 9.63 -29.72
CA LEU A 76 12.41 10.73 -29.07
C LEU A 76 10.93 10.75 -29.49
N ARG A 77 10.62 10.62 -30.78
CA ARG A 77 9.23 10.55 -31.26
C ARG A 77 8.47 9.34 -30.74
N GLN A 78 9.14 8.22 -30.48
CA GLN A 78 8.50 7.01 -29.95
C GLN A 78 8.19 7.08 -28.46
N LEU A 79 8.89 7.93 -27.71
CA LEU A 79 8.57 8.20 -26.30
C LEU A 79 7.34 9.10 -26.14
N ASP A 80 7.00 9.86 -27.20
CA ASP A 80 5.79 10.68 -27.34
C ASP A 80 5.56 11.67 -26.19
N ASP A 81 4.52 12.49 -26.27
CA ASP A 81 4.11 13.45 -25.22
C ASP A 81 3.71 12.75 -23.90
N ARG A 82 3.68 11.41 -23.88
CA ARG A 82 3.38 10.62 -22.70
C ARG A 82 4.53 10.61 -21.71
N PHE A 83 5.76 10.37 -22.16
CA PHE A 83 6.91 10.19 -21.28
C PHE A 83 7.88 11.38 -21.32
N LEU A 84 7.89 12.12 -22.42
CA LEU A 84 8.73 13.29 -22.60
C LEU A 84 7.89 14.51 -22.91
N GLU A 85 8.34 15.66 -22.45
CA GLU A 85 7.87 16.94 -22.93
C GLU A 85 9.03 17.65 -23.62
N ARG A 86 8.72 18.33 -24.73
CA ARG A 86 9.67 19.13 -25.49
C ARG A 86 9.23 20.58 -25.49
N ASP A 87 10.17 21.47 -25.17
CA ASP A 87 10.03 22.91 -25.35
C ASP A 87 11.12 23.46 -26.30
N ASP A 88 11.26 24.78 -26.34
CA ASP A 88 12.26 25.46 -27.18
C ASP A 88 13.70 25.22 -26.69
N ASP A 89 13.88 24.93 -25.40
CA ASP A 89 15.18 24.80 -24.74
C ASP A 89 15.67 23.34 -24.66
N GLY A 90 14.76 22.36 -24.76
CA GLY A 90 15.14 20.96 -24.80
C GLY A 90 14.03 19.97 -24.46
N TYR A 91 14.40 18.94 -23.70
CA TYR A 91 13.54 17.83 -23.30
C TYR A 91 13.56 17.66 -21.79
N ARG A 92 12.40 17.31 -21.22
CA ARG A 92 12.27 16.92 -19.81
C ARG A 92 11.30 15.74 -19.68
N LEU A 93 11.35 15.07 -18.54
CA LEU A 93 10.39 14.01 -18.23
C LEU A 93 9.01 14.63 -17.95
N THR A 94 7.96 13.98 -18.45
CA THR A 94 6.63 14.17 -17.88
C THR A 94 6.56 13.49 -16.50
N PHE A 95 5.47 13.70 -15.75
CA PHE A 95 5.23 12.93 -14.52
C PHE A 95 5.21 11.42 -14.79
N ALA A 96 4.60 10.97 -15.89
CA ALA A 96 4.57 9.55 -16.25
C ALA A 96 5.97 9.01 -16.65
N GLY A 97 6.78 9.82 -17.35
CA GLY A 97 8.18 9.50 -17.64
C GLY A 97 9.02 9.35 -16.37
N PHE A 98 8.78 10.23 -15.40
CA PHE A 98 9.43 10.20 -14.10
C PHE A 98 9.01 9.00 -13.24
N GLU A 99 7.72 8.66 -13.20
CA GLU A 99 7.27 7.50 -12.43
C GLU A 99 7.76 6.17 -13.04
N ILE A 100 7.78 6.05 -14.37
CA ILE A 100 8.21 4.79 -15.00
C ILE A 100 9.71 4.55 -14.87
N VAL A 101 10.54 5.59 -15.03
CA VAL A 101 12.00 5.44 -14.91
C VAL A 101 12.39 5.06 -13.49
N LYS A 102 11.72 5.59 -12.46
CA LYS A 102 11.91 5.16 -11.07
C LYS A 102 11.66 3.67 -10.89
N VAL A 103 10.57 3.16 -11.46
CA VAL A 103 10.20 1.74 -11.34
C VAL A 103 11.23 0.86 -12.02
N ILE A 104 11.77 1.29 -13.16
CA ILE A 104 12.73 0.52 -13.95
C ILE A 104 14.14 0.57 -13.35
N ASP A 105 14.57 1.72 -12.82
CA ASP A 105 15.98 1.98 -12.54
C ASP A 105 16.37 2.14 -11.07
N LEU A 106 15.43 2.38 -10.14
CA LEU A 106 15.76 2.48 -8.71
C LEU A 106 16.05 1.12 -8.04
N ASP A 107 16.41 0.08 -8.79
CA ASP A 107 16.46 -1.30 -8.28
C ASP A 107 15.18 -1.71 -7.53
N ALA A 108 14.06 -1.05 -7.86
CA ALA A 108 12.84 -1.11 -7.08
C ALA A 108 12.21 -2.50 -7.05
N TRP A 109 12.67 -3.41 -7.91
CA TRP A 109 12.15 -4.77 -8.11
C TRP A 109 13.23 -5.79 -8.53
N ARG A 110 14.51 -5.57 -8.20
CA ARG A 110 15.51 -6.61 -8.47
C ARG A 110 15.31 -7.83 -7.59
N SER A 111 15.60 -9.00 -8.14
CA SER A 111 15.75 -10.22 -7.35
C SER A 111 16.79 -10.00 -6.26
N HIS A 112 16.49 -10.52 -5.08
CA HIS A 112 17.37 -10.49 -3.91
C HIS A 112 17.32 -11.86 -3.25
N GLU A 113 18.34 -12.19 -2.45
CA GLU A 113 18.26 -13.37 -1.59
C GLU A 113 17.21 -13.15 -0.49
N PRO A 114 16.51 -14.22 -0.06
CA PRO A 114 15.60 -14.13 1.08
C PRO A 114 16.36 -13.86 2.38
N CYS A 115 15.70 -13.24 3.35
CA CYS A 115 16.21 -13.02 4.70
C CYS A 115 15.28 -13.64 5.74
N GLY A 116 15.84 -14.31 6.74
CA GLY A 116 15.09 -15.08 7.74
C GLY A 116 14.96 -16.58 7.38
N PRO A 117 14.06 -17.33 8.03
CA PRO A 117 13.08 -16.84 9.01
C PRO A 117 13.74 -16.40 10.33
N THR A 118 13.09 -15.49 11.06
CA THR A 118 13.48 -15.10 12.44
C THR A 118 12.25 -15.16 13.34
N THR A 119 12.39 -15.77 14.51
CA THR A 119 11.35 -15.77 15.54
C THR A 119 11.19 -14.36 16.10
N ILE A 120 9.97 -13.83 16.06
CA ILE A 120 9.62 -12.51 16.59
C ILE A 120 8.83 -12.58 17.90
N ALA A 121 8.06 -13.66 18.10
CA ALA A 121 7.43 -13.99 19.37
C ALA A 121 7.34 -15.51 19.53
N ASP A 122 7.44 -15.98 20.78
CA ASP A 122 7.35 -17.39 21.14
C ASP A 122 6.42 -17.49 22.34
N ASP A 123 5.13 -17.72 22.07
CA ASP A 123 4.09 -17.87 23.09
C ASP A 123 3.84 -19.36 23.33
N ALA A 124 3.89 -19.77 24.60
CA ALA A 124 3.74 -21.17 24.99
C ALA A 124 2.31 -21.69 24.82
N ASP A 125 1.31 -20.80 24.80
CA ASP A 125 -0.10 -21.16 24.64
C ASP A 125 -0.50 -21.33 23.16
N GLU A 126 0.42 -21.04 22.25
CA GLU A 126 0.21 -21.09 20.80
C GLU A 126 0.76 -22.36 20.15
N SER A 127 0.17 -22.73 19.01
CA SER A 127 0.55 -23.95 18.29
C SER A 127 1.94 -23.89 17.65
N ALA A 128 2.43 -22.69 17.36
CA ALA A 128 3.73 -22.41 16.77
C ALA A 128 4.19 -20.98 17.10
N PRO A 129 5.51 -20.71 17.11
CA PRO A 129 6.02 -19.36 17.29
C PRO A 129 5.66 -18.46 16.10
N LEU A 130 5.60 -17.16 16.37
CA LEU A 130 5.46 -16.15 15.34
C LEU A 130 6.84 -15.91 14.70
N THR A 131 6.91 -16.08 13.39
CA THR A 131 8.15 -15.95 12.61
C THR A 131 7.98 -14.90 11.52
N ALA A 132 9.06 -14.21 11.19
CA ALA A 132 9.11 -13.29 10.06
C ALA A 132 10.09 -13.81 9.00
N VAL A 133 9.79 -13.55 7.73
CA VAL A 133 10.67 -13.79 6.59
C VAL A 133 10.51 -12.66 5.59
N TYR A 134 11.58 -12.31 4.89
CA TYR A 134 11.56 -11.40 3.76
C TYR A 134 11.96 -12.16 2.50
N GLU A 135 11.00 -12.36 1.60
CA GLU A 135 11.15 -13.13 0.36
C GLU A 135 10.28 -12.47 -0.72
N ASP A 136 10.73 -12.49 -1.98
CA ASP A 136 10.00 -11.91 -3.12
C ASP A 136 9.54 -10.45 -2.90
N SER A 137 10.38 -9.65 -2.23
CA SER A 137 10.10 -8.25 -1.86
C SER A 137 8.92 -8.06 -0.91
N VAL A 138 8.54 -9.11 -0.17
CA VAL A 138 7.46 -9.09 0.82
C VAL A 138 8.01 -9.50 2.17
N VAL A 139 7.80 -8.67 3.19
CA VAL A 139 7.95 -9.09 4.58
C VAL A 139 6.67 -9.82 4.96
N GLN A 140 6.80 -11.07 5.38
CA GLN A 140 5.70 -11.92 5.81
C GLN A 140 5.90 -12.31 7.27
N ILE A 141 4.83 -12.22 8.05
CA ILE A 141 4.76 -12.71 9.42
C ILE A 141 3.82 -13.91 9.42
N ARG A 142 4.33 -15.01 9.97
CA ARG A 142 3.71 -16.32 9.90
C ARG A 142 3.63 -17.00 11.25
N ARG A 143 2.57 -17.78 11.43
CA ARG A 143 2.45 -18.77 12.52
C ARG A 143 2.39 -20.16 11.88
N GLY A 144 3.46 -20.95 12.05
CA GLY A 144 3.62 -22.18 11.26
C GLY A 144 3.71 -21.89 9.75
N ASP A 145 2.86 -22.53 8.95
CA ASP A 145 2.80 -22.34 7.49
C ASP A 145 1.87 -21.19 7.07
N GLU A 146 1.15 -20.59 8.02
CA GLU A 146 0.14 -19.59 7.76
C GLU A 146 0.70 -18.17 7.76
N THR A 147 0.27 -17.33 6.82
CA THR A 147 0.64 -15.91 6.77
C THR A 147 -0.43 -15.04 7.40
N LEU A 148 -0.09 -14.39 8.51
CA LEU A 148 -0.99 -13.49 9.24
C LEU A 148 -0.87 -12.04 8.74
N TYR A 149 0.34 -11.64 8.37
CA TYR A 149 0.64 -10.30 7.85
C TYR A 149 1.61 -10.39 6.70
N ALA A 150 1.38 -9.59 5.67
CA ALA A 150 2.29 -9.45 4.55
C ALA A 150 2.29 -8.00 4.08
N HIS A 151 3.48 -7.45 3.84
CA HIS A 151 3.59 -6.16 3.18
C HIS A 151 4.83 -6.08 2.31
N ALA A 152 4.68 -5.45 1.15
CA ALA A 152 5.79 -5.22 0.25
C ALA A 152 6.80 -4.25 0.86
N VAL A 153 8.08 -4.60 0.81
CA VAL A 153 9.22 -3.72 1.07
C VAL A 153 10.10 -3.80 -0.17
N ARG A 154 10.31 -2.66 -0.83
CA ARG A 154 11.09 -2.62 -2.07
C ARG A 154 12.54 -3.03 -1.81
N PRO A 155 13.21 -3.76 -2.72
CA PRO A 155 14.60 -4.21 -2.56
C PRO A 155 15.58 -3.09 -2.27
N ALA A 156 15.41 -1.91 -2.87
CA ALA A 156 16.26 -0.75 -2.58
C ALA A 156 16.16 -0.31 -1.09
N GLY A 157 14.94 -0.27 -0.55
CA GLY A 157 14.72 0.01 0.87
C GLY A 157 15.23 -1.11 1.77
N ALA A 158 15.10 -2.36 1.34
CA ALA A 158 15.63 -3.50 2.08
C ALA A 158 17.17 -3.48 2.12
N ALA A 159 17.82 -3.18 1.00
CA ALA A 159 19.27 -3.05 0.87
C ALA A 159 19.82 -1.88 1.69
N ASP A 160 19.15 -0.72 1.71
CA ASP A 160 19.49 0.43 2.56
C ASP A 160 19.51 0.04 4.05
N ARG A 161 18.62 -0.86 4.46
CA ARG A 161 18.56 -1.42 5.81
C ARG A 161 19.46 -2.64 6.02
N GLY A 162 20.37 -2.92 5.08
CA GLY A 162 21.33 -4.01 5.18
C GLY A 162 20.70 -5.40 5.11
N LEU A 163 19.47 -5.53 4.59
CA LEU A 163 18.69 -6.77 4.60
C LEU A 163 18.52 -7.34 6.01
N GLU A 164 18.42 -6.49 7.04
CA GLU A 164 18.26 -6.93 8.43
C GLU A 164 16.78 -6.99 8.81
N LEU A 165 16.29 -8.21 9.08
CA LEU A 165 14.86 -8.45 9.30
C LEU A 165 14.19 -7.56 10.35
N PRO A 166 14.82 -7.26 11.53
CA PRO A 166 14.23 -6.34 12.50
C PRO A 166 13.95 -4.94 11.91
N ARG A 167 14.88 -4.42 11.09
CA ARG A 167 14.70 -3.13 10.43
C ARG A 167 13.67 -3.19 9.30
N LEU A 168 13.53 -4.33 8.64
CA LEU A 168 12.50 -4.53 7.62
C LEU A 168 11.11 -4.62 8.24
N LEU A 169 10.98 -5.22 9.43
CA LEU A 169 9.74 -5.27 10.18
C LEU A 169 9.24 -3.88 10.57
N GLU A 170 10.13 -2.99 11.04
CA GLU A 170 9.78 -1.59 11.33
C GLU A 170 9.20 -0.87 10.09
N VAL A 171 9.83 -1.08 8.92
CA VAL A 171 9.37 -0.51 7.64
C VAL A 171 8.04 -1.12 7.23
N ALA A 172 7.92 -2.44 7.27
CA ALA A 172 6.72 -3.17 6.89
C ALA A 172 5.53 -2.79 7.78
N ALA A 173 5.72 -2.71 9.10
CA ALA A 173 4.69 -2.27 10.06
C ALA A 173 4.16 -0.88 9.71
N THR A 174 5.08 0.07 9.44
CA THR A 174 4.73 1.45 9.08
C THR A 174 3.98 1.52 7.76
N LEU A 175 4.49 0.86 6.71
CA LEU A 175 3.86 0.87 5.39
C LEU A 175 2.49 0.17 5.42
N TRP A 176 2.40 -0.97 6.11
CA TRP A 176 1.16 -1.70 6.28
C TRP A 176 0.10 -0.84 6.98
N ARG A 177 0.48 -0.13 8.06
CA ARG A 177 -0.44 0.77 8.75
C ARG A 177 -0.97 1.81 7.78
N HIS A 178 -0.10 2.54 7.09
CA HIS A 178 -0.51 3.55 6.09
C HIS A 178 -1.43 2.97 5.00
N THR A 179 -1.15 1.75 4.52
CA THR A 179 -2.02 1.06 3.57
C THR A 179 -3.42 0.81 4.16
N VAL A 180 -3.51 0.35 5.41
CA VAL A 180 -4.79 0.21 6.12
C VAL A 180 -5.49 1.56 6.29
N GLU A 181 -4.77 2.63 6.66
CA GLU A 181 -5.38 3.98 6.77
C GLU A 181 -5.98 4.42 5.42
N GLN A 182 -5.29 4.14 4.30
CA GLN A 182 -5.79 4.42 2.96
C GLN A 182 -7.02 3.59 2.62
N PHE A 183 -7.05 2.30 2.96
CA PHE A 183 -8.23 1.46 2.78
C PHE A 183 -9.43 2.01 3.54
N LEU A 184 -9.25 2.34 4.83
CA LEU A 184 -10.30 2.90 5.68
C LEU A 184 -10.79 4.28 5.20
N ALA A 185 -9.91 5.05 4.56
CA ALA A 185 -10.26 6.31 3.89
C ALA A 185 -10.92 6.12 2.51
N GLY A 186 -11.05 4.88 2.01
CA GLY A 186 -11.62 4.58 0.70
C GLY A 186 -10.71 4.90 -0.48
N ILE A 187 -9.39 4.93 -0.28
CA ILE A 187 -8.37 5.35 -1.26
C ILE A 187 -7.47 4.17 -1.62
N CYS A 188 -7.39 3.81 -2.90
CA CYS A 188 -6.47 2.78 -3.36
C CYS A 188 -5.00 3.25 -3.27
N PRO A 189 -4.07 2.49 -2.64
CA PRO A 189 -2.66 2.88 -2.52
C PRO A 189 -1.93 2.90 -3.87
N TYR A 190 -2.48 2.25 -4.91
CA TYR A 190 -1.87 2.16 -6.22
C TYR A 190 -2.38 3.22 -7.20
N CYS A 191 -3.72 3.34 -7.34
CA CYS A 191 -4.33 4.22 -8.35
C CYS A 191 -5.18 5.35 -7.76
N GLN A 192 -5.33 5.42 -6.43
CA GLN A 192 -6.16 6.39 -5.70
C GLN A 192 -7.65 6.41 -6.09
N ALA A 193 -8.12 5.44 -6.87
CA ALA A 193 -9.55 5.24 -7.09
C ALA A 193 -10.23 4.70 -5.82
N THR A 194 -11.57 4.73 -5.83
CA THR A 194 -12.40 4.28 -4.72
C THR A 194 -12.08 2.84 -4.32
N VAL A 195 -11.93 2.64 -3.01
CA VAL A 195 -11.86 1.33 -2.36
C VAL A 195 -13.18 1.07 -1.65
N GLU A 196 -13.77 -0.08 -1.97
CA GLU A 196 -14.89 -0.67 -1.24
C GLU A 196 -14.31 -1.62 -0.18
N ARG A 197 -14.96 -1.66 0.98
CA ARG A 197 -14.55 -2.50 2.11
C ARG A 197 -15.70 -3.41 2.50
N SER A 198 -15.39 -4.61 2.94
CA SER A 198 -16.38 -5.55 3.47
C SER A 198 -15.82 -6.25 4.70
N VAL A 199 -16.66 -6.51 5.69
CA VAL A 199 -16.35 -7.38 6.83
C VAL A 199 -16.88 -8.77 6.55
N THR A 200 -16.05 -9.77 6.83
CA THR A 200 -16.38 -11.19 6.63
C THR A 200 -16.18 -11.93 7.95
N VAL A 201 -17.14 -12.81 8.28
CA VAL A 201 -17.01 -13.80 9.35
C VAL A 201 -16.72 -15.14 8.70
N ASN A 202 -15.50 -15.65 8.86
CA ASN A 202 -15.03 -16.89 8.25
C ASN A 202 -15.33 -18.07 9.17
N ASP A 203 -15.73 -19.20 8.58
CA ASP A 203 -15.86 -20.46 9.31
C ASP A 203 -14.47 -21.06 9.59
N GLU A 204 -14.34 -21.80 10.69
CA GLU A 204 -13.11 -22.55 11.00
C GLU A 204 -12.70 -23.46 9.83
N GLY A 205 -11.55 -23.18 9.22
CA GLY A 205 -11.00 -23.98 8.13
C GLY A 205 -11.37 -23.54 6.71
N ASP A 206 -11.97 -22.35 6.54
CA ASP A 206 -12.03 -21.73 5.21
C ASP A 206 -10.61 -21.31 4.77
N GLY A 207 -10.16 -21.86 3.64
CA GLY A 207 -8.75 -22.18 3.40
C GLY A 207 -7.81 -21.03 3.06
N ASP A 208 -8.16 -19.77 3.31
CA ASP A 208 -7.38 -18.58 2.92
C ASP A 208 -6.95 -17.68 4.09
N THR A 209 -7.49 -17.90 5.32
CA THR A 209 -7.12 -17.12 6.52
C THR A 209 -7.40 -17.87 7.82
N SER A 210 -6.62 -17.61 8.88
CA SER A 210 -6.93 -18.07 10.25
C SER A 210 -7.89 -17.19 11.00
N TRP A 211 -8.09 -15.96 10.52
CA TRP A 211 -8.91 -15.01 11.24
C TRP A 211 -10.39 -15.32 11.02
N THR A 212 -11.10 -15.52 12.12
CA THR A 212 -12.57 -15.62 12.10
C THR A 212 -13.17 -14.31 11.62
N TYR A 213 -12.61 -13.16 12.01
CA TYR A 213 -13.14 -11.85 11.66
C TYR A 213 -12.17 -11.05 10.81
N THR A 214 -12.44 -10.94 9.51
CA THR A 214 -11.62 -10.17 8.58
C THR A 214 -12.36 -8.96 8.04
N PHE A 215 -11.59 -7.96 7.60
CA PHE A 215 -12.08 -7.00 6.63
C PHE A 215 -11.24 -7.07 5.37
N ASP A 216 -11.89 -6.90 4.23
CA ASP A 216 -11.29 -6.92 2.90
C ASP A 216 -11.44 -5.57 2.23
N ALA A 217 -10.46 -5.21 1.42
CA ALA A 217 -10.45 -4.00 0.61
C ALA A 217 -10.37 -4.36 -0.88
N SER A 218 -11.27 -3.80 -1.69
CA SER A 218 -11.28 -3.98 -3.14
C SER A 218 -11.35 -2.63 -3.85
N CYS A 219 -10.39 -2.39 -4.74
CA CYS A 219 -10.41 -1.21 -5.59
C CYS A 219 -11.25 -1.48 -6.82
N VAL A 220 -12.07 -0.51 -7.18
CA VAL A 220 -12.92 -0.57 -8.37
C VAL A 220 -12.17 -0.59 -9.72
N GLU A 221 -10.86 -0.33 -9.72
CA GLU A 221 -9.99 -0.39 -10.90
C GLU A 221 -8.88 -1.46 -10.76
N CYS A 222 -8.29 -1.61 -9.57
CA CYS A 222 -7.20 -2.56 -9.33
C CYS A 222 -7.69 -3.97 -8.93
N GLY A 223 -8.94 -4.12 -8.50
CA GLY A 223 -9.47 -5.36 -7.93
C GLY A 223 -9.12 -5.53 -6.45
N PRO A 224 -9.13 -6.79 -5.95
CA PRO A 224 -8.81 -7.10 -4.56
C PRO A 224 -7.42 -6.58 -4.17
N LEU A 225 -7.37 -5.86 -3.06
CA LEU A 225 -6.14 -5.30 -2.50
C LEU A 225 -5.63 -6.10 -1.29
N GLY A 226 -6.43 -7.06 -0.81
CA GLY A 226 -6.19 -7.82 0.40
C GLY A 226 -7.02 -7.29 1.57
N GLY A 227 -6.72 -7.83 2.74
CA GLY A 227 -7.46 -7.58 3.97
C GLY A 227 -6.59 -7.89 5.19
N SER A 228 -7.19 -7.76 6.36
CA SER A 228 -6.58 -8.21 7.62
C SER A 228 -7.67 -8.48 8.66
N HIS A 229 -7.27 -8.84 9.87
CA HIS A 229 -8.17 -9.00 11.00
C HIS A 229 -8.95 -7.70 11.27
N VAL A 230 -10.23 -7.78 11.62
CA VAL A 230 -11.10 -6.60 11.80
C VAL A 230 -10.63 -5.66 12.92
N GLY A 231 -9.87 -6.20 13.89
CA GLY A 231 -9.25 -5.43 14.97
C GLY A 231 -8.32 -4.31 14.51
N VAL A 232 -7.95 -4.25 13.23
CA VAL A 232 -7.12 -3.17 12.68
C VAL A 232 -7.92 -1.96 12.22
N VAL A 233 -9.22 -2.11 11.97
CA VAL A 233 -10.14 -1.00 11.65
C VAL A 233 -10.04 0.16 12.64
N PRO A 234 -10.01 -0.06 13.97
CA PRO A 234 -9.96 1.01 14.96
C PRO A 234 -8.62 1.72 15.14
N ILE A 235 -7.51 1.27 14.54
CA ILE A 235 -6.16 1.78 14.88
C ILE A 235 -5.95 3.26 14.58
N THR A 236 -6.72 3.82 13.64
CA THR A 236 -6.67 5.24 13.27
C THR A 236 -7.75 6.08 13.95
N HIS A 237 -8.66 5.46 14.70
CA HIS A 237 -9.79 6.17 15.29
C HIS A 237 -9.33 7.05 16.47
N PRO A 238 -9.64 8.35 16.49
CA PRO A 238 -9.14 9.27 17.53
C PRO A 238 -9.47 8.84 18.96
N GLY A 239 -10.66 8.25 19.17
CA GLY A 239 -11.06 7.74 20.49
C GLY A 239 -10.19 6.57 20.97
N VAL A 240 -9.75 5.71 20.05
CA VAL A 240 -8.92 4.54 20.33
C VAL A 240 -7.49 4.97 20.61
N ILE A 241 -6.97 5.84 19.75
CA ILE A 241 -5.67 6.49 19.95
C ILE A 241 -5.62 7.16 21.33
N SER A 242 -6.64 7.97 21.67
CA SER A 242 -6.70 8.65 22.96
C SER A 242 -6.81 7.67 24.14
N PHE A 243 -7.61 6.61 24.00
CA PHE A 243 -7.80 5.61 25.05
C PHE A 243 -6.53 4.82 25.34
N CYS A 244 -5.85 4.34 24.29
CA CYS A 244 -4.60 3.60 24.39
C CYS A 244 -3.46 4.49 24.88
N TRP A 245 -3.35 5.72 24.35
CA TRP A 245 -2.32 6.67 24.75
C TRP A 245 -2.38 7.01 26.24
N ALA A 246 -3.60 7.20 26.77
CA ALA A 246 -3.80 7.43 28.20
C ALA A 246 -3.33 6.27 29.10
N ARG A 247 -3.17 5.07 28.54
CA ARG A 247 -2.76 3.81 29.21
C ARG A 247 -1.39 3.32 28.73
N GLY A 248 -0.57 4.22 28.19
CA GLY A 248 0.83 3.94 27.84
C GLY A 248 1.02 3.09 26.58
N VAL A 249 -0.01 2.90 25.76
CA VAL A 249 0.09 2.20 24.48
C VAL A 249 -0.03 3.20 23.33
N ASP A 250 1.05 3.38 22.58
CA ASP A 250 1.03 4.16 21.35
C ASP A 250 0.65 3.27 20.15
N VAL A 251 -0.61 3.34 19.74
CA VAL A 251 -1.15 2.61 18.58
C VAL A 251 -0.58 3.11 17.25
N THR A 252 -0.03 4.33 17.22
CA THR A 252 0.51 4.93 15.99
C THR A 252 1.92 4.46 15.67
N GLU A 253 2.65 3.96 16.66
CA GLU A 253 4.01 3.40 16.49
C GLU A 253 4.05 1.88 16.64
N ARG A 254 3.18 1.29 17.47
CA ARG A 254 3.18 -0.15 17.73
C ARG A 254 2.69 -0.95 16.50
N PRO A 255 3.35 -2.07 16.14
CA PRO A 255 2.88 -2.94 15.08
C PRO A 255 1.52 -3.58 15.39
N ALA A 256 0.70 -3.80 14.36
CA ALA A 256 -0.66 -4.32 14.55
C ALA A 256 -0.71 -5.71 15.20
N TRP A 257 0.27 -6.58 14.89
CA TRP A 257 0.39 -7.92 15.50
C TRP A 257 0.79 -7.91 16.98
N GLU A 258 1.12 -6.75 17.55
CA GLU A 258 1.38 -6.58 18.99
C GLU A 258 0.22 -5.88 19.72
N LEU A 259 -0.85 -5.53 19.00
CA LEU A 259 -2.02 -4.89 19.58
C LEU A 259 -2.97 -5.97 20.12
N PRO A 260 -3.38 -5.90 21.40
CA PRO A 260 -4.14 -6.97 22.05
C PRO A 260 -5.56 -7.15 21.48
N PHE A 261 -6.06 -6.16 20.75
CA PHE A 261 -7.38 -6.19 20.11
C PHE A 261 -7.32 -6.62 18.64
N VAL A 262 -6.14 -6.98 18.13
CA VAL A 262 -5.97 -7.60 16.80
C VAL A 262 -5.88 -9.11 16.99
N ASP A 263 -6.96 -9.66 17.52
CA ASP A 263 -7.13 -11.08 17.86
C ASP A 263 -8.64 -11.40 17.88
N ASP A 264 -9.03 -12.61 17.46
CA ASP A 264 -10.44 -13.01 17.38
C ASP A 264 -11.11 -13.01 18.77
N THR A 265 -10.35 -13.22 19.85
CA THR A 265 -10.89 -13.19 21.23
C THR A 265 -11.35 -11.80 21.67
N ALA A 266 -10.90 -10.74 20.98
CA ALA A 266 -11.32 -9.36 21.22
C ALA A 266 -12.59 -9.00 20.42
N VAL A 267 -13.16 -9.92 19.65
CA VAL A 267 -14.27 -9.66 18.72
C VAL A 267 -15.49 -10.49 19.08
N THR A 268 -16.66 -9.86 19.04
CA THR A 268 -17.96 -10.51 19.24
C THR A 268 -18.92 -10.09 18.13
N ALA A 269 -19.49 -11.04 17.40
CA ALA A 269 -20.59 -10.74 16.47
C ALA A 269 -21.86 -10.34 17.25
N VAL A 270 -22.36 -9.13 16.99
CA VAL A 270 -23.60 -8.61 17.61
C VAL A 270 -24.81 -8.73 16.68
N ALA A 271 -24.58 -8.74 15.37
CA ALA A 271 -25.57 -9.06 14.34
C ALA A 271 -24.92 -9.81 13.16
N GLU A 272 -25.68 -10.65 12.47
CA GLU A 272 -25.20 -11.47 11.34
C GLU A 272 -25.67 -10.96 9.96
N ASP A 273 -26.82 -10.26 9.88
CA ASP A 273 -27.35 -9.71 8.61
C ASP A 273 -28.15 -8.41 8.86
N PRO A 274 -27.58 -7.22 8.55
CA PRO A 274 -26.18 -7.02 8.17
C PRO A 274 -25.23 -7.41 9.31
N VAL A 275 -24.00 -7.79 8.97
CA VAL A 275 -22.99 -8.12 9.99
C VAL A 275 -22.64 -6.85 10.78
N GLU A 276 -22.65 -6.98 12.10
CA GLU A 276 -22.16 -5.95 13.01
C GLU A 276 -21.30 -6.64 14.06
N LEU A 277 -20.09 -6.13 14.27
CA LEU A 277 -19.10 -6.68 15.19
C LEU A 277 -18.82 -5.70 16.32
N ARG A 278 -18.74 -6.19 17.55
CA ARG A 278 -18.15 -5.48 18.68
C ARG A 278 -16.67 -5.87 18.78
N VAL A 279 -15.78 -4.88 18.72
CA VAL A 279 -14.34 -5.04 18.96
C VAL A 279 -14.00 -4.34 20.28
N ASP A 280 -13.32 -5.05 21.17
CA ASP A 280 -13.01 -4.57 22.51
C ASP A 280 -11.53 -4.32 22.70
N VAL A 281 -11.20 -3.11 23.18
CA VAL A 281 -9.86 -2.74 23.64
C VAL A 281 -9.85 -2.75 25.15
N GLU A 282 -9.29 -3.80 25.74
CA GLU A 282 -9.13 -3.92 27.20
C GLU A 282 -7.69 -3.56 27.60
N LEU A 283 -7.52 -2.50 28.40
CA LEU A 283 -6.23 -2.01 28.87
C LEU A 283 -6.36 -1.53 30.32
N GLU A 284 -5.45 -1.97 31.19
CA GLU A 284 -5.40 -1.57 32.61
C GLU A 284 -6.74 -1.77 33.37
N GLY A 285 -7.56 -2.73 32.95
CA GLY A 285 -8.87 -3.02 33.55
C GLY A 285 -10.03 -2.14 33.03
N ASP A 286 -9.71 -1.14 32.21
CA ASP A 286 -10.71 -0.38 31.45
C ASP A 286 -10.96 -1.01 30.09
N ARG A 287 -12.14 -0.75 29.54
CA ARG A 287 -12.55 -1.27 28.24
C ARG A 287 -13.11 -0.16 27.35
N LEU A 288 -12.73 -0.19 26.09
CA LEU A 288 -13.34 0.59 25.02
C LEU A 288 -13.94 -0.37 23.99
N ALA A 289 -15.26 -0.39 23.90
CA ALA A 289 -16.01 -1.17 22.93
C ALA A 289 -16.29 -0.33 21.68
N MET A 290 -16.11 -0.93 20.51
CA MET A 290 -16.32 -0.30 19.22
C MET A 290 -17.23 -1.17 18.38
N PHE A 291 -18.20 -0.56 17.73
CA PHE A 291 -19.17 -1.26 16.90
C PHE A 291 -18.82 -1.02 15.43
N VAL A 292 -18.52 -2.09 14.71
CA VAL A 292 -18.05 -2.06 13.31
C VAL A 292 -19.12 -2.71 12.42
N ASP A 293 -19.53 -1.99 11.38
CA ASP A 293 -20.52 -2.47 10.41
C ASP A 293 -19.91 -3.36 9.30
N GLU A 294 -20.76 -3.81 8.37
CA GLU A 294 -20.38 -4.66 7.25
C GLU A 294 -19.41 -4.00 6.27
N ASN A 295 -19.22 -2.68 6.34
CA ASN A 295 -18.35 -1.89 5.47
C ASN A 295 -17.05 -1.46 6.20
N ALA A 296 -16.74 -2.09 7.34
CA ALA A 296 -15.61 -1.74 8.19
C ALA A 296 -15.63 -0.28 8.67
N THR A 297 -16.83 0.23 8.99
CA THR A 297 -17.05 1.57 9.54
C THR A 297 -17.41 1.49 11.01
N ILE A 298 -16.78 2.34 11.83
CA ILE A 298 -17.08 2.41 13.26
C ILE A 298 -18.35 3.26 13.45
N LEU A 299 -19.40 2.64 13.98
CA LEU A 299 -20.71 3.23 14.21
C LEU A 299 -20.79 3.95 15.56
N ASP A 300 -20.20 3.36 16.60
CA ASP A 300 -20.27 3.84 17.98
C ASP A 300 -19.03 3.45 18.79
N LEU A 301 -18.77 4.21 19.85
CA LEU A 301 -17.73 3.94 20.84
C LEU A 301 -18.30 4.05 22.25
N GLN A 302 -18.15 2.98 23.03
CA GLN A 302 -18.63 2.91 24.41
C GLN A 302 -17.47 2.61 25.34
N GLN A 303 -17.23 3.51 26.29
CA GLN A 303 -16.17 3.34 27.28
C GLN A 303 -16.75 2.81 28.59
N GLU A 304 -16.19 1.71 29.06
CA GLU A 304 -16.48 1.10 30.36
C GLU A 304 -15.21 1.26 31.22
N ILE A 305 -15.29 2.05 32.29
CA ILE A 305 -14.16 2.31 33.19
C ILE A 305 -14.19 1.26 34.29
N GLY A 306 -13.08 0.54 34.48
CA GLY A 306 -12.90 -0.42 35.57
C GLY A 306 -12.88 0.27 36.93
N GLU A 307 -13.43 -0.39 37.95
CA GLU A 307 -13.46 0.11 39.35
C GLU A 307 -12.08 0.19 40.01
#